data_AF-F7K655-F1
#
_entry.id   AF-F7K655-F1
#
_cell.length_a   1.000
_cell.length_b   1.000
_cell.length_c   1.000
_cell.angle_alpha   90.00
_cell.angle_beta   90.00
_cell.angle_gamma   90.00
#
_symmetry.space_group_name_H-M   'P 1'
#
loop_
_entity.id
_entity.type
_entity.pdbx_description
1 polymer ?
#
loop_
_entity_poly.entity_id
_entity_poly.type
_entity_poly.pdbx_seq_one_letter_code
_entity_poly.pdbx_strand_id
1 'polypeptide(L)'
;MLLKKCISDDYDLKKLIKIVFKYFCVFVSGIILYLLNVKVFSMIKGLELTSYQGFNKLGEIWGAGILKGVLKGYLSFFSLIYSDNCGLSNSIIIRAIIAFCFVISILGSIYCIVKLMRDRMKQIICFLILLCFPLGVNVIYAICVTDNSNIYTIMLYPLVLVFIFPVFITELIMNKKRNVWSKKLLNLLSILLLVAGVYYCFLSNEAYLKLHFLQEQTTSYFTTLITQIKSCPGYGDELPIAFVGDKIEDLTLTEMAGFDNVQIAVAEWNLSEWINSYTFLQYMRYHNGFSPKLISQNEFEFSEKINQMPVYPDYGSIQVLDDVVIIKLTKLE
;
A
#
# COMPACT_ATOMS: atom_id res chain seq x y z
N MET A 1 -6.59 19.83 -16.06
CA MET A 1 -6.95 21.27 -15.92
C MET A 1 -5.88 22.23 -16.47
N LEU A 2 -4.61 22.14 -16.04
CA LEU A 2 -3.51 22.97 -16.57
C LEU A 2 -3.33 22.82 -18.09
N LEU A 3 -3.32 21.59 -18.61
CA LEU A 3 -3.15 21.31 -20.04
C LEU A 3 -4.20 22.01 -20.92
N LYS A 4 -5.47 22.07 -20.48
CA LYS A 4 -6.54 22.82 -21.15
C LYS A 4 -6.26 24.33 -21.18
N LYS A 5 -5.71 24.89 -20.09
CA LYS A 5 -5.31 26.30 -20.00
C LYS A 5 -4.08 26.61 -20.86
N CYS A 6 -3.16 25.66 -21.02
CA CYS A 6 -2.03 25.82 -21.94
C CYS A 6 -2.49 25.89 -23.42
N ILE A 7 -3.54 25.16 -23.77
CA ILE A 7 -4.09 25.12 -25.15
C ILE A 7 -5.03 26.31 -25.43
N SER A 8 -5.66 26.89 -24.41
CA SER A 8 -6.54 28.05 -24.57
C SER A 8 -5.76 29.34 -24.88
N ASP A 9 -6.32 30.12 -25.79
CA ASP A 9 -5.77 31.43 -26.17
C ASP A 9 -6.07 32.50 -25.10
N ASP A 10 -6.99 32.25 -24.15
CA ASP A 10 -7.42 33.20 -23.12
C ASP A 10 -6.40 33.41 -21.99
N TYR A 11 -5.37 32.57 -21.93
CA TYR A 11 -4.35 32.58 -20.88
C TYR A 11 -3.00 33.04 -21.41
N ASP A 12 -2.59 34.25 -21.03
CA ASP A 12 -1.22 34.73 -21.26
C ASP A 12 -0.20 33.95 -20.42
N LEU A 13 1.06 33.96 -20.87
CA LEU A 13 2.17 33.28 -20.19
C LEU A 13 2.28 33.66 -18.70
N LYS A 14 2.13 34.96 -18.38
CA LYS A 14 2.17 35.46 -16.99
C LYS A 14 1.06 34.86 -16.13
N LYS A 15 -0.17 34.76 -16.66
CA LYS A 15 -1.30 34.14 -15.96
C LYS A 15 -1.05 32.65 -15.75
N LEU A 16 -0.48 31.98 -16.74
CA LEU A 16 -0.18 30.56 -16.68
C LEU A 16 0.88 30.24 -15.62
N ILE A 17 1.98 31.00 -15.57
CA ILE A 17 3.01 30.87 -14.53
C ILE A 17 2.42 31.10 -13.13
N LYS A 18 1.58 32.13 -12.95
CA LYS A 18 0.91 32.39 -11.67
C LYS A 18 0.02 31.22 -11.23
N ILE A 19 -0.65 30.56 -12.17
CA ILE A 19 -1.50 29.40 -11.89
C ILE A 19 -0.65 28.17 -11.52
N VAL A 20 0.44 27.90 -12.25
CA VAL A 20 1.38 26.82 -11.93
C VAL A 20 1.96 27.03 -10.54
N PHE A 21 2.42 28.24 -10.24
CA PHE A 21 2.94 28.60 -8.92
C PHE A 21 1.88 28.44 -7.83
N LYS A 22 0.63 28.88 -8.07
CA LYS A 22 -0.48 28.67 -7.13
C LYS A 22 -0.69 27.20 -6.82
N TYR A 23 -0.71 26.31 -7.82
CA TYR A 23 -0.89 24.88 -7.58
C TYR A 23 0.29 24.27 -6.83
N PHE A 24 1.52 24.70 -7.14
CA PHE A 24 2.71 24.30 -6.40
C PHE A 24 2.63 24.73 -4.93
N CYS A 25 2.23 25.97 -4.63
CA CYS A 25 2.04 26.45 -3.26
C CYS A 25 0.97 25.64 -2.52
N VAL A 26 -0.15 25.32 -3.17
CA VAL A 26 -1.20 24.48 -2.57
C VAL A 26 -0.65 23.10 -2.22
N PHE A 27 0.10 22.48 -3.14
CA PHE A 27 0.73 21.17 -2.90
C PHE A 27 1.70 21.21 -1.71
N VAL A 28 2.64 22.16 -1.69
CA VAL A 28 3.60 22.33 -0.59
C VAL A 28 2.89 22.63 0.74
N SER A 29 1.86 23.48 0.72
CA SER A 29 1.07 23.77 1.93
C SER A 29 0.36 22.54 2.48
N GLY A 30 -0.11 21.64 1.61
CA GLY A 30 -0.73 20.38 2.03
C GLY A 30 0.25 19.46 2.75
N ILE A 31 1.49 19.34 2.23
CA ILE A 31 2.56 18.57 2.89
C ILE A 31 2.91 19.19 4.25
N ILE A 32 3.11 20.51 4.30
CA ILE A 32 3.43 21.21 5.54
C ILE A 32 2.31 21.02 6.58
N LEU A 33 1.05 21.20 6.18
CA LEU A 33 -0.10 21.00 7.06
C LEU A 33 -0.17 19.55 7.57
N TYR A 34 0.09 18.56 6.71
CA TYR A 34 0.17 17.16 7.13
C TYR A 34 1.24 16.94 8.21
N LEU A 35 2.47 17.39 7.96
CA LEU A 35 3.58 17.24 8.91
C LEU A 35 3.34 17.98 10.23
N LEU A 36 2.73 19.17 10.17
CA LEU A 36 2.32 19.92 11.37
C LEU A 36 1.27 19.16 12.18
N ASN A 37 0.23 18.62 11.52
CA ASN A 37 -0.78 17.83 12.20
C ASN A 37 -0.16 16.61 12.89
N VAL A 38 0.71 15.88 12.20
CA VAL A 38 1.43 14.74 12.78
C VAL A 38 2.18 15.15 14.04
N LYS A 39 2.96 16.23 13.97
CA LYS A 39 3.74 16.73 15.12
C LYS A 39 2.86 17.18 16.29
N VAL A 40 1.75 17.88 16.01
CA VAL A 40 0.80 18.33 17.04
C VAL A 40 0.12 17.15 17.72
N PHE A 41 -0.37 16.16 16.97
CA PHE A 41 -1.02 14.99 17.56
C PHE A 41 -0.05 14.10 18.35
N SER A 42 1.19 13.91 17.87
CA SER A 42 2.23 13.22 18.63
C SER A 42 2.52 13.90 19.96
N MET A 43 2.59 15.24 19.96
CA MET A 43 2.82 16.01 21.19
C MET A 43 1.64 15.95 22.17
N ILE A 44 0.41 16.09 21.68
CA ILE A 44 -0.80 16.05 22.53
C ILE A 44 -0.99 14.67 23.16
N LYS A 45 -0.76 13.59 22.40
CA LYS A 45 -0.99 12.23 22.87
C LYS A 45 0.22 11.62 23.60
N GLY A 46 1.37 12.29 23.61
CA GLY A 46 2.63 11.73 24.12
C GLY A 46 3.05 10.45 23.38
N LEU A 47 2.65 10.32 22.11
CA LEU A 47 2.92 9.13 21.29
C LEU A 47 4.08 9.43 20.34
N GLU A 48 5.11 8.59 20.39
CA GLU A 48 6.15 8.57 19.37
C GLU A 48 5.61 7.98 18.07
N LEU A 49 6.14 8.46 16.94
CA LEU A 49 5.83 7.86 15.65
C LEU A 49 6.36 6.44 15.62
N THR A 50 5.50 5.51 15.19
CA THR A 50 5.92 4.11 15.06
C THR A 50 7.05 4.02 14.04
N SER A 51 8.01 3.12 14.31
CA SER A 51 9.06 2.77 13.34
C SER A 51 8.53 2.03 12.10
N TYR A 52 7.24 1.69 12.11
CA TYR A 52 6.53 1.07 11.00
C TYR A 52 6.81 1.85 9.70
N GLN A 53 7.31 1.15 8.68
CA GLN A 53 7.57 1.70 7.35
C GLN A 53 8.53 2.91 7.31
N GLY A 54 9.35 3.09 8.35
CA GLY A 54 10.28 4.22 8.43
C GLY A 54 9.61 5.58 8.63
N PHE A 55 8.35 5.62 9.09
CA PHE A 55 7.63 6.87 9.38
C PHE A 55 8.31 7.71 10.46
N ASN A 56 9.04 7.08 11.38
CA ASN A 56 9.88 7.79 12.35
C ASN A 56 11.05 8.56 11.73
N LYS A 57 11.45 8.25 10.48
CA LYS A 57 12.51 8.94 9.71
C LYS A 57 11.96 9.87 8.63
N LEU A 58 10.64 10.11 8.63
CA LEU A 58 9.98 10.97 7.66
C LEU A 58 10.52 12.41 7.78
N GLY A 59 11.24 12.88 6.76
CA GLY A 59 11.85 14.21 6.73
C GLY A 59 13.34 14.28 7.12
N GLU A 60 13.96 13.16 7.47
CA GLU A 60 15.42 13.07 7.71
C GLU A 60 16.20 12.80 6.41
N ILE A 61 15.49 12.37 5.36
CA ILE A 61 16.09 11.99 4.08
C ILE A 61 16.28 13.24 3.22
N TRP A 62 17.47 13.83 3.28
CA TRP A 62 17.89 14.94 2.40
C TRP A 62 18.97 14.48 1.41
N GLY A 63 18.97 15.04 0.20
CA GLY A 63 19.99 14.77 -0.81
C GLY A 63 19.75 13.48 -1.63
N ALA A 64 20.73 12.58 -1.64
CA ALA A 64 20.77 11.43 -2.56
C ALA A 64 19.59 10.44 -2.40
N GLY A 65 18.99 10.35 -1.22
CA GLY A 65 17.81 9.51 -0.98
C GLY A 65 16.59 9.98 -1.78
N ILE A 66 16.31 11.29 -1.80
CA ILE A 66 15.18 11.85 -2.57
C ILE A 66 15.38 11.57 -4.07
N LEU A 67 16.60 11.72 -4.59
CA LEU A 67 16.90 11.44 -6.00
C LEU A 67 16.66 9.96 -6.35
N LYS A 68 17.06 9.04 -5.47
CA LYS A 68 16.76 7.60 -5.62
C LYS A 68 15.25 7.35 -5.61
N GLY A 69 14.52 7.99 -4.70
CA GLY A 69 13.06 7.88 -4.61
C GLY A 69 12.33 8.41 -5.85
N VAL A 70 12.77 9.55 -6.38
CA VAL A 70 12.28 10.11 -7.64
C VAL A 70 12.51 9.14 -8.79
N LEU A 71 13.73 8.61 -8.94
CA LEU A 71 14.07 7.63 -9.97
C LEU A 71 13.22 6.36 -9.84
N LYS A 72 13.07 5.83 -8.62
CA LYS A 72 12.20 4.68 -8.33
C LYS A 72 10.74 4.96 -8.68
N GLY A 73 10.24 6.18 -8.44
CA GLY A 73 8.90 6.60 -8.81
C GLY A 73 8.67 6.60 -10.32
N TYR A 74 9.64 7.08 -11.12
CA TYR A 74 9.58 6.98 -12.59
C TYR A 74 9.64 5.54 -13.08
N LEU A 75 10.59 4.74 -12.56
CA LEU A 75 10.72 3.33 -12.95
C LEU A 75 9.45 2.54 -12.61
N SER A 76 8.89 2.73 -11.42
CA SER A 76 7.63 2.11 -10.99
C SER A 76 6.44 2.54 -11.85
N PHE A 77 6.43 3.78 -12.35
CA PHE A 77 5.36 4.25 -13.24
C PHE A 77 5.36 3.48 -14.57
N PHE A 78 6.54 3.28 -15.16
CA PHE A 78 6.65 2.54 -16.42
C PHE A 78 6.62 1.02 -16.23
N SER A 79 6.95 0.52 -15.03
CA SER A 79 6.92 -0.92 -14.73
C SER A 79 5.52 -1.51 -14.79
N LEU A 80 4.46 -0.71 -14.65
CA LEU A 80 3.07 -1.14 -14.81
C LEU A 80 2.76 -1.87 -16.12
N ILE A 81 3.58 -1.67 -17.17
CA ILE A 81 3.40 -2.33 -18.46
C ILE A 81 4.00 -3.74 -18.48
N TYR A 82 5.06 -4.00 -17.71
CA TYR A 82 5.86 -5.22 -17.83
C TYR A 82 5.99 -6.04 -16.55
N SER A 83 5.81 -5.44 -15.37
CA SER A 83 5.82 -6.12 -14.08
C SER A 83 4.49 -5.89 -13.34
N ASP A 84 4.18 -6.78 -12.41
CA ASP A 84 3.15 -6.47 -11.42
C ASP A 84 3.67 -5.37 -10.48
N ASN A 85 2.78 -4.50 -10.04
CA ASN A 85 3.07 -3.41 -9.13
C ASN A 85 1.97 -3.38 -8.06
N CYS A 86 2.24 -4.02 -6.92
CA CYS A 86 1.31 -4.16 -5.79
C CYS A 86 -0.07 -4.74 -6.21
N GLY A 87 -0.08 -5.75 -7.09
CA GLY A 87 -1.28 -6.43 -7.58
C GLY A 87 -2.08 -5.66 -8.63
N LEU A 88 -1.68 -4.44 -9.00
CA LEU A 88 -2.46 -3.57 -9.90
C LEU A 88 -2.32 -3.97 -11.37
N SER A 89 -1.21 -4.62 -11.74
CA SER A 89 -0.88 -5.01 -13.11
C SER A 89 -0.59 -6.51 -13.18
N ASN A 90 -1.28 -7.33 -12.39
CA ASN A 90 -1.06 -8.78 -12.37
C ASN A 90 -1.41 -9.45 -13.71
N SER A 91 -2.53 -9.05 -14.34
CA SER A 91 -2.99 -9.61 -15.62
C SER A 91 -2.34 -8.99 -16.86
N ILE A 92 -2.01 -9.85 -17.83
CA ILE A 92 -1.50 -9.46 -19.16
C ILE A 92 -2.49 -8.55 -19.89
N ILE A 93 -3.80 -8.79 -19.75
CA ILE A 93 -4.84 -7.97 -20.39
C ILE A 93 -4.82 -6.54 -19.82
N ILE A 94 -4.69 -6.41 -18.51
CA ILE A 94 -4.58 -5.10 -17.85
C ILE A 94 -3.28 -4.40 -18.25
N ARG A 95 -2.15 -5.11 -18.29
CA ARG A 95 -0.89 -4.54 -18.78
C ARG A 95 -1.02 -4.01 -20.20
N ALA A 96 -1.70 -4.74 -21.09
CA ALA A 96 -1.96 -4.28 -22.45
C ALA A 96 -2.85 -3.04 -22.50
N ILE A 97 -3.90 -2.96 -21.67
CA ILE A 97 -4.76 -1.77 -21.55
C ILE A 97 -3.97 -0.57 -21.04
N ILE A 98 -3.13 -0.76 -20.01
CA ILE A 98 -2.24 0.28 -19.47
C ILE A 98 -1.26 0.76 -20.53
N ALA A 99 -0.61 -0.16 -21.25
CA ALA A 99 0.30 0.17 -22.35
C ALA A 99 -0.40 1.00 -23.43
N PHE A 100 -1.62 0.61 -23.82
CA PHE A 100 -2.44 1.36 -24.76
C PHE A 100 -2.76 2.77 -24.22
N CYS A 101 -3.17 2.87 -22.96
CA CYS A 101 -3.42 4.15 -22.29
C CYS A 101 -2.18 5.07 -22.30
N PHE A 102 -0.99 4.52 -22.06
CA PHE A 102 0.26 5.27 -22.14
C PHE A 102 0.57 5.75 -23.55
N VAL A 103 0.44 4.88 -24.56
CA VAL A 103 0.68 5.26 -25.96
C VAL A 103 -0.25 6.40 -26.37
N ILE A 104 -1.56 6.30 -26.08
CA ILE A 104 -2.52 7.37 -26.39
C ILE A 104 -2.20 8.65 -25.61
N SER A 105 -1.81 8.53 -24.34
CA SER A 105 -1.42 9.67 -23.51
C SER A 105 -0.20 10.42 -24.07
N ILE A 106 0.84 9.69 -24.49
CA ILE A 106 2.07 10.26 -25.06
C ILE A 106 1.78 10.89 -26.42
N LEU A 107 1.15 10.15 -27.35
CA LEU A 107 0.86 10.65 -28.69
C LEU A 107 -0.12 11.83 -28.67
N GLY A 108 -1.16 11.75 -27.83
CA GLY A 108 -2.10 12.83 -27.61
C GLY A 108 -1.43 14.08 -27.05
N SER A 109 -0.49 13.91 -26.12
CA SER A 109 0.28 15.02 -25.53
C SER A 109 1.19 15.69 -26.55
N ILE A 110 1.94 14.90 -27.33
CA ILE A 110 2.79 15.42 -28.41
C ILE A 110 1.94 16.16 -29.44
N TYR A 111 0.78 15.60 -29.84
CA TYR A 111 -0.13 16.27 -30.76
C TYR A 111 -0.64 17.60 -30.21
N CYS A 112 -1.04 17.64 -28.93
CA CYS A 112 -1.49 18.88 -28.29
C CYS A 112 -0.40 19.95 -28.30
N ILE A 113 0.83 19.59 -27.90
CA ILE A 113 1.97 20.50 -27.85
C ILE A 113 2.31 21.03 -29.25
N VAL A 114 2.46 20.14 -30.23
CA VAL A 114 2.97 20.51 -31.56
C VAL A 114 1.90 21.16 -32.44
N LYS A 115 0.66 20.69 -32.39
CA LYS A 115 -0.40 21.11 -33.33
C LYS A 115 -1.44 22.05 -32.73
N LEU A 116 -1.64 22.04 -31.42
CA LEU A 116 -2.70 22.84 -30.80
C LEU A 116 -2.19 24.10 -30.11
N MET A 117 -0.91 24.13 -29.73
CA MET A 117 -0.28 25.25 -29.04
C MET A 117 0.63 26.03 -30.01
N ARG A 118 0.45 27.35 -30.07
CA ARG A 118 1.22 28.24 -30.96
C ARG A 118 2.47 28.84 -30.28
N ASP A 119 2.39 29.08 -28.98
CA ASP A 119 3.45 29.72 -28.20
C ASP A 119 4.46 28.67 -27.69
N ARG A 120 5.74 28.85 -28.06
CA ARG A 120 6.85 27.97 -27.66
C ARG A 120 7.05 27.93 -26.15
N MET A 121 6.82 29.03 -25.42
CA MET A 121 6.95 29.04 -23.96
C MET A 121 5.84 28.23 -23.29
N LYS A 122 4.60 28.31 -23.81
CA LYS A 122 3.51 27.46 -23.34
C LYS A 122 3.81 25.98 -23.62
N GLN A 123 4.41 25.65 -24.77
CA GLN A 123 4.82 24.28 -25.10
C GLN A 123 5.84 23.75 -24.10
N ILE A 124 6.88 24.52 -23.76
CA ILE A 124 7.90 24.14 -22.77
C ILE A 124 7.26 23.92 -21.40
N ILE A 125 6.39 24.83 -20.94
CA ILE A 125 5.72 24.67 -19.64
C ILE A 125 4.83 23.43 -19.62
N CYS A 126 4.08 23.17 -20.70
CA CYS A 126 3.25 21.98 -20.82
C CYS A 126 4.08 20.69 -20.78
N PHE A 127 5.21 20.67 -21.49
CA PHE A 127 6.16 19.56 -21.47
C PHE A 127 6.71 19.29 -20.07
N LEU A 128 7.12 20.33 -19.34
CA LEU A 128 7.61 20.20 -17.96
C LEU A 128 6.52 19.66 -17.01
N ILE A 129 5.28 20.13 -17.15
CA ILE A 129 4.15 19.61 -16.34
C ILE A 129 3.90 18.13 -16.62
N LEU A 130 3.97 17.71 -17.89
CA LEU A 130 3.81 16.31 -18.27
C LEU A 130 4.99 15.45 -17.78
N LEU A 131 6.21 15.99 -17.78
CA LEU A 131 7.36 15.32 -17.20
C LEU A 131 7.17 15.08 -15.70
N CYS A 132 6.55 16.01 -14.98
CA CYS A 132 6.23 15.85 -13.56
C CYS A 132 5.07 14.87 -13.29
N PHE A 133 4.30 14.46 -14.30
CA PHE A 133 3.10 13.63 -14.09
C PHE A 133 3.41 12.23 -13.50
N PRO A 134 4.34 11.43 -14.06
CA PRO A 134 4.72 10.15 -13.47
C PRO A 134 5.14 10.28 -12.00
N LEU A 135 5.93 11.31 -11.69
CA LEU A 135 6.38 11.58 -10.33
C LEU A 135 5.23 12.01 -9.40
N GLY A 136 4.29 12.83 -9.90
CA GLY A 136 3.14 13.28 -9.11
C GLY A 136 2.21 12.13 -8.72
N VAL A 137 2.07 11.15 -9.61
CA VAL A 137 1.28 9.93 -9.37
C VAL A 137 2.00 8.97 -8.41
N ASN A 138 3.33 8.90 -8.49
CA ASN A 138 4.18 8.03 -7.67
C ASN A 138 4.98 8.77 -6.59
N VAL A 139 4.42 9.88 -6.07
CA VAL A 139 5.14 10.73 -5.10
C VAL A 139 5.51 9.99 -3.82
N ILE A 140 4.75 8.94 -3.48
CA ILE A 140 5.02 8.09 -2.32
C ILE A 140 6.42 7.47 -2.37
N TYR A 141 6.94 7.12 -3.55
CA TYR A 141 8.29 6.59 -3.69
C TYR A 141 9.38 7.62 -3.38
N ALA A 142 9.08 8.92 -3.52
CA ALA A 142 9.99 10.00 -3.16
C ALA A 142 9.93 10.36 -1.67
N ILE A 143 8.82 10.04 -0.99
CA ILE A 143 8.59 10.34 0.43
C ILE A 143 9.03 9.16 1.31
N CYS A 144 8.72 7.92 0.91
CA CYS A 144 9.06 6.68 1.60
C CYS A 144 10.36 6.08 1.03
N VAL A 145 11.50 6.73 1.28
CA VAL A 145 12.83 6.29 0.81
C VAL A 145 13.61 5.52 1.88
N THR A 146 12.93 4.67 2.64
CA THR A 146 13.61 3.79 3.61
C THR A 146 13.69 2.37 3.09
N ASP A 147 14.81 1.69 3.31
CA ASP A 147 15.05 0.33 2.79
C ASP A 147 14.03 -0.71 3.33
N ASN A 148 13.33 -0.40 4.42
CA ASN A 148 12.30 -1.24 5.03
C ASN A 148 10.85 -0.78 4.77
N SER A 149 10.61 0.16 3.84
CA SER A 149 9.25 0.58 3.51
C SER A 149 8.64 -0.20 2.34
N ASN A 150 7.68 -1.07 2.62
CA ASN A 150 6.78 -1.71 1.68
C ASN A 150 5.69 -0.72 1.25
N ILE A 151 5.62 -0.45 -0.06
CA ILE A 151 4.57 0.37 -0.64
C ILE A 151 3.39 -0.53 -0.95
N TYR A 152 2.23 -0.15 -0.43
CA TYR A 152 0.99 -0.90 -0.58
C TYR A 152 0.11 -0.33 -1.67
N THR A 153 -0.76 -1.17 -2.22
CA THR A 153 -1.72 -0.82 -3.28
C THR A 153 -2.53 0.45 -2.96
N ILE A 154 -2.95 0.64 -1.70
CA ILE A 154 -3.72 1.83 -1.27
C ILE A 154 -2.94 3.14 -1.41
N MET A 155 -1.61 3.10 -1.26
CA MET A 155 -0.74 4.27 -1.41
C MET A 155 -0.57 4.68 -2.87
N LEU A 156 -0.86 3.78 -3.80
CA LEU A 156 -0.75 3.98 -5.25
C LEU A 156 -2.09 4.35 -5.90
N TYR A 157 -3.10 4.73 -5.12
CA TYR A 157 -4.40 5.19 -5.64
C TYR A 157 -4.30 6.22 -6.80
N PRO A 158 -3.36 7.19 -6.80
CA PRO A 158 -3.23 8.13 -7.90
C PRO A 158 -3.00 7.49 -9.28
N LEU A 159 -2.58 6.21 -9.35
CA LEU A 159 -2.41 5.47 -10.60
C LEU A 159 -3.70 5.36 -11.42
N VAL A 160 -4.88 5.56 -10.82
CA VAL A 160 -6.14 5.68 -11.56
C VAL A 160 -6.08 6.76 -12.65
N LEU A 161 -5.24 7.79 -12.48
CA LEU A 161 -5.04 8.84 -13.48
C LEU A 161 -4.44 8.33 -14.80
N VAL A 162 -3.76 7.17 -14.80
CA VAL A 162 -3.29 6.50 -16.02
C VAL A 162 -4.45 6.16 -16.95
N PHE A 163 -5.59 5.80 -16.39
CA PHE A 163 -6.81 5.47 -17.14
C PHE A 163 -7.61 6.71 -17.54
N ILE A 164 -7.62 7.74 -16.69
CA ILE A 164 -8.41 8.97 -16.91
C ILE A 164 -7.72 9.91 -17.91
N PHE A 165 -6.40 10.03 -17.86
CA PHE A 165 -5.63 10.96 -18.67
C PHE A 165 -5.78 10.77 -20.20
N PRO A 166 -5.74 9.55 -20.78
CA PRO A 166 -5.95 9.35 -22.22
C PRO A 166 -7.38 9.73 -22.67
N VAL A 167 -8.38 9.53 -21.81
CA VAL A 167 -9.76 9.98 -22.09
C VAL A 167 -9.79 11.51 -22.14
N PHE A 168 -9.24 12.16 -21.11
CA PHE A 168 -9.17 13.61 -21.03
C PHE A 168 -8.47 14.24 -22.25
N ILE A 169 -7.32 13.71 -22.66
CA ILE A 169 -6.58 14.29 -23.79
C ILE A 169 -7.28 14.07 -25.13
N THR A 170 -7.91 12.90 -25.30
CA THR A 170 -8.66 12.59 -26.52
C THR A 170 -9.90 13.47 -26.64
N GLU A 171 -10.59 13.72 -25.53
CA GLU A 171 -11.73 14.64 -25.46
C GLU A 171 -11.31 16.08 -25.78
N LEU A 172 -10.17 16.53 -25.27
CA LEU A 172 -9.63 17.86 -25.60
C LEU A 172 -9.35 18.01 -27.10
N ILE A 173 -8.75 17.00 -27.73
CA ILE A 173 -8.47 17.01 -29.18
C ILE A 173 -9.79 17.01 -29.96
N MET A 174 -10.75 16.16 -29.57
CA MET A 174 -12.07 16.07 -30.19
C MET A 174 -12.78 17.43 -30.13
N ASN A 175 -12.83 18.07 -28.97
CA ASN A 175 -13.53 19.34 -28.77
C ASN A 175 -12.90 20.47 -29.59
N LYS A 176 -11.56 20.50 -29.74
CA LYS A 176 -10.88 21.56 -30.51
C LYS A 176 -10.95 21.38 -32.02
N LYS A 177 -10.95 20.14 -32.52
CA LYS A 177 -10.87 19.84 -33.97
C LYS A 177 -12.14 19.23 -34.56
N ARG A 178 -13.15 18.90 -33.75
CA ARG A 178 -14.37 18.16 -34.14
C ARG A 178 -14.04 16.88 -34.94
N ASN A 179 -12.98 16.17 -34.54
CA ASN A 179 -12.46 15.01 -35.28
C ASN A 179 -13.27 13.74 -34.96
N VAL A 180 -13.84 13.11 -35.98
CA VAL A 180 -14.61 11.85 -35.86
C VAL A 180 -13.75 10.69 -35.36
N TRP A 181 -12.45 10.66 -35.70
CA TRP A 181 -11.53 9.63 -35.21
C TRP A 181 -11.32 9.70 -33.70
N SER A 182 -11.27 10.91 -33.13
CA SER A 182 -11.18 11.10 -31.68
C SER A 182 -12.43 10.58 -30.97
N LYS A 183 -13.62 10.71 -31.57
CA LYS A 183 -14.85 10.11 -31.04
C LYS A 183 -14.79 8.58 -31.03
N LYS A 184 -14.34 7.96 -32.13
CA LYS A 184 -14.15 6.50 -32.19
C LYS A 184 -13.14 6.02 -31.14
N LEU A 185 -12.04 6.75 -30.97
CA LEU A 185 -11.03 6.45 -29.96
C LEU A 185 -11.58 6.59 -28.53
N LEU A 186 -12.40 7.60 -28.24
CA LEU A 186 -13.08 7.72 -26.93
C LEU A 186 -14.01 6.54 -26.65
N ASN A 187 -14.77 6.10 -27.64
CA ASN A 187 -15.62 4.91 -27.49
C ASN A 187 -14.79 3.66 -27.19
N LEU A 188 -13.68 3.47 -27.92
CA LEU A 188 -12.75 2.36 -27.66
C LEU A 188 -12.16 2.43 -26.25
N LEU A 189 -11.66 3.60 -25.83
CA LEU A 189 -11.16 3.81 -24.47
C LEU A 189 -12.24 3.48 -23.43
N SER A 190 -13.49 3.90 -23.65
CA SER A 190 -14.60 3.62 -22.73
C SER A 190 -14.85 2.12 -22.58
N ILE A 191 -14.78 1.36 -23.67
CA ILE A 191 -14.91 -0.10 -23.65
C ILE A 191 -13.72 -0.74 -22.90
N LEU A 192 -12.49 -0.31 -23.16
CA LEU A 192 -11.31 -0.83 -22.47
C LEU A 192 -11.33 -0.53 -20.97
N LEU A 193 -11.80 0.66 -20.58
CA LEU A 193 -11.99 1.02 -19.17
C LEU A 193 -13.08 0.21 -18.50
N LEU A 194 -14.15 -0.13 -19.21
CA LEU A 194 -15.18 -1.04 -18.71
C LEU A 194 -14.59 -2.44 -18.48
N VAL A 195 -13.80 -2.96 -19.42
CA VAL A 195 -13.10 -4.25 -19.26
C VAL A 195 -12.16 -4.22 -18.05
N ALA A 196 -11.37 -3.15 -17.90
CA ALA A 196 -10.50 -2.99 -16.75
C ALA A 196 -11.29 -2.91 -15.44
N GLY A 197 -12.41 -2.18 -15.42
CA GLY A 197 -13.30 -2.08 -14.26
C GLY A 197 -13.88 -3.43 -13.85
N VAL A 198 -14.39 -4.21 -14.81
CA VAL A 198 -14.90 -5.57 -14.56
C VAL A 198 -13.79 -6.48 -14.01
N TYR A 199 -12.59 -6.41 -14.57
CA TYR A 199 -11.44 -7.15 -14.04
C TYR A 199 -11.11 -6.78 -12.60
N TYR A 200 -11.05 -5.48 -12.26
CA TYR A 200 -10.76 -5.05 -10.90
C TYR A 200 -11.89 -5.41 -9.92
N CYS A 201 -13.15 -5.47 -10.36
CA CYS A 201 -14.25 -6.03 -9.56
C CYS A 201 -14.02 -7.52 -9.26
N PHE A 202 -13.61 -8.31 -10.27
CA PHE A 202 -13.28 -9.71 -10.08
C PHE A 202 -12.11 -9.90 -9.10
N LEU A 203 -11.00 -9.17 -9.32
CA LEU A 203 -9.83 -9.21 -8.45
C LEU A 203 -10.17 -8.80 -7.01
N SER A 204 -11.05 -7.81 -6.84
CA SER A 204 -11.53 -7.40 -5.51
C SER A 204 -12.30 -8.53 -4.83
N ASN A 205 -13.21 -9.19 -5.54
CA ASN A 205 -13.97 -10.32 -5.00
C ASN A 205 -13.06 -11.50 -4.61
N GLU A 206 -12.06 -11.79 -5.43
CA GLU A 206 -11.05 -12.82 -5.14
C GLU A 206 -10.25 -12.47 -3.87
N ALA A 207 -9.83 -11.22 -3.73
CA ALA A 207 -9.14 -10.73 -2.54
C ALA A 207 -10.02 -10.81 -1.28
N TYR A 208 -11.30 -10.40 -1.37
CA TYR A 208 -12.24 -10.51 -0.24
C TYR A 208 -12.48 -11.96 0.17
N LEU A 209 -12.60 -12.87 -0.79
CA LEU A 209 -12.76 -14.30 -0.50
C LEU A 209 -11.53 -14.87 0.21
N LYS A 210 -10.32 -14.52 -0.24
CA LYS A 210 -9.08 -14.93 0.44
C LYS A 210 -9.03 -14.40 1.88
N LEU A 211 -9.34 -13.12 2.08
CA LEU A 211 -9.37 -12.49 3.40
C LEU A 211 -10.39 -13.16 4.33
N HIS A 212 -11.55 -13.55 3.80
CA HIS A 212 -12.55 -14.29 4.55
C HIS A 212 -11.98 -15.62 5.06
N PHE A 213 -11.37 -16.42 4.18
CA PHE A 213 -10.75 -17.68 4.58
C PHE A 213 -9.59 -17.49 5.57
N LEU A 214 -8.74 -16.48 5.37
CA LEU A 214 -7.67 -16.15 6.33
C LEU A 214 -8.22 -15.81 7.70
N GLN A 215 -9.30 -15.02 7.76
CA GLN A 215 -9.94 -14.66 9.02
C GLN A 215 -10.54 -15.89 9.70
N GLU A 216 -11.23 -16.77 8.96
CA GLU A 216 -11.76 -18.03 9.51
C GLU A 216 -10.64 -18.94 10.05
N GLN A 217 -9.58 -19.15 9.26
CA GLN A 217 -8.42 -19.95 9.66
C GLN A 217 -7.71 -19.35 10.88
N THR A 218 -7.48 -18.04 10.90
CA THR A 218 -6.84 -17.33 12.02
C THR A 218 -7.69 -17.43 13.29
N THR A 219 -9.01 -17.26 13.17
CA THR A 219 -9.95 -17.40 14.30
C THR A 219 -9.95 -18.83 14.83
N SER A 220 -9.94 -19.83 13.96
CA SER A 220 -9.86 -21.25 14.32
C SER A 220 -8.54 -21.58 15.02
N TYR A 221 -7.43 -21.07 14.48
CA TYR A 221 -6.08 -21.23 15.05
C TYR A 221 -6.01 -20.69 16.47
N PHE A 222 -6.41 -19.44 16.68
CA PHE A 222 -6.40 -18.84 18.01
C PHE A 222 -7.43 -19.47 18.95
N THR A 223 -8.58 -19.92 18.46
CA THR A 223 -9.52 -20.69 19.29
C THR A 223 -8.87 -21.97 19.82
N THR A 224 -8.09 -22.66 18.98
CA THR A 224 -7.35 -23.85 19.38
C THR A 224 -6.27 -23.51 20.40
N LEU A 225 -5.45 -22.48 20.16
CA LEU A 225 -4.46 -21.99 21.11
C LEU A 225 -5.08 -21.64 22.46
N ILE A 226 -6.17 -20.87 22.47
CA ILE A 226 -6.90 -20.48 23.68
C ILE A 226 -7.44 -21.71 24.42
N THR A 227 -7.94 -22.70 23.69
CA THR A 227 -8.42 -23.95 24.27
C THR A 227 -7.29 -24.71 24.95
N GLN A 228 -6.12 -24.80 24.31
CA GLN A 228 -4.94 -25.45 24.89
C GLN A 228 -4.41 -24.68 26.11
N ILE A 229 -4.40 -23.35 26.09
CA ILE A 229 -4.10 -22.50 27.24
C ILE A 229 -5.02 -22.83 28.42
N LYS A 230 -6.35 -22.80 28.20
CA LYS A 230 -7.34 -23.03 29.25
C LYS A 230 -7.38 -24.47 29.75
N SER A 231 -6.92 -25.42 28.93
CA SER A 231 -6.87 -26.84 29.27
C SER A 231 -5.52 -27.27 29.85
N CYS A 232 -4.54 -26.36 29.92
CA CYS A 232 -3.23 -26.65 30.47
C CYS A 232 -3.35 -27.02 31.97
N PRO A 233 -2.71 -28.10 32.43
CA PRO A 233 -2.72 -28.46 33.84
C PRO A 233 -2.22 -27.31 34.72
N GLY A 234 -3.01 -26.96 35.75
CA GLY A 234 -2.71 -25.85 36.66
C GLY A 234 -3.23 -24.49 36.21
N TYR A 235 -3.91 -24.39 35.06
CA TYR A 235 -4.50 -23.13 34.60
C TYR A 235 -5.57 -22.59 35.57
N GLY A 236 -5.52 -21.29 35.82
CA GLY A 236 -6.55 -20.49 36.47
C GLY A 236 -6.77 -19.19 35.69
N ASP A 237 -8.00 -18.66 35.68
CA ASP A 237 -8.36 -17.45 34.94
C ASP A 237 -7.72 -16.16 35.50
N GLU A 238 -7.29 -16.20 36.76
CA GLU A 238 -6.52 -15.12 37.40
C GLU A 238 -5.02 -15.13 37.03
N LEU A 239 -4.50 -16.25 36.49
CA LEU A 239 -3.09 -16.38 36.17
C LEU A 239 -2.73 -15.50 34.96
N PRO A 240 -1.65 -14.71 35.05
CA PRO A 240 -1.14 -13.98 33.91
C PRO A 240 -0.56 -14.92 32.84
N ILE A 241 -0.53 -14.43 31.61
CA ILE A 241 -0.01 -15.16 30.44
C ILE A 241 1.21 -14.43 29.89
N ALA A 242 2.26 -15.20 29.58
CA ALA A 242 3.44 -14.71 28.88
C ALA A 242 3.67 -15.47 27.58
N PHE A 243 3.77 -14.72 26.48
CA PHE A 243 4.22 -15.22 25.19
C PHE A 243 5.73 -15.03 25.11
N VAL A 244 6.46 -16.13 24.95
CA VAL A 244 7.92 -16.16 24.95
C VAL A 244 8.42 -16.42 23.54
N GLY A 245 9.19 -15.49 22.99
CA GLY A 245 9.61 -15.52 21.59
C GLY A 245 8.78 -14.64 20.68
N ASP A 246 9.16 -14.58 19.42
CA ASP A 246 8.74 -13.55 18.47
C ASP A 246 7.92 -14.07 17.29
N LYS A 247 7.90 -15.40 17.07
CA LYS A 247 7.27 -15.99 15.89
C LYS A 247 6.80 -17.43 16.14
N ILE A 248 5.61 -17.77 15.69
CA ILE A 248 5.08 -19.13 15.62
C ILE A 248 5.51 -19.78 14.30
N GLU A 249 6.14 -20.95 14.39
CA GLU A 249 6.47 -21.80 13.25
C GLU A 249 5.66 -23.10 13.30
N ASP A 250 4.73 -23.25 12.37
CA ASP A 250 3.83 -24.39 12.29
C ASP A 250 3.87 -24.96 10.87
N LEU A 251 4.40 -26.18 10.76
CA LEU A 251 4.58 -26.90 9.49
C LEU A 251 3.26 -27.45 8.93
N THR A 252 2.18 -27.41 9.70
CA THR A 252 0.86 -27.91 9.29
C THR A 252 -0.02 -26.84 8.66
N LEU A 253 0.43 -25.57 8.66
CA LEU A 253 -0.31 -24.49 8.04
C LEU A 253 -0.48 -24.74 6.54
N THR A 254 -1.73 -24.61 6.08
CA THR A 254 -2.07 -24.84 4.68
C THR A 254 -1.70 -23.63 3.82
N GLU A 255 -1.12 -23.90 2.66
CA GLU A 255 -0.93 -22.90 1.62
C GLU A 255 -2.18 -22.77 0.75
N MET A 256 -2.55 -21.53 0.41
CA MET A 256 -3.71 -21.25 -0.43
C MET A 256 -3.29 -20.92 -1.86
N ALA A 257 -2.63 -21.86 -2.54
CA ALA A 257 -2.09 -21.71 -3.90
C ALA A 257 -3.13 -21.21 -4.94
N GLY A 258 -4.43 -21.46 -4.70
CA GLY A 258 -5.51 -20.92 -5.54
C GLY A 258 -5.64 -19.39 -5.57
N PHE A 259 -4.95 -18.68 -4.66
CA PHE A 259 -5.00 -17.23 -4.52
C PHE A 259 -3.65 -16.54 -4.77
N ASP A 260 -2.68 -17.21 -5.41
CA ASP A 260 -1.34 -16.68 -5.65
C ASP A 260 -1.34 -15.42 -6.55
N ASN A 261 -2.40 -15.22 -7.32
CA ASN A 261 -2.60 -14.05 -8.17
C ASN A 261 -3.03 -12.81 -7.38
N VAL A 262 -3.48 -12.97 -6.13
CA VAL A 262 -3.92 -11.87 -5.26
C VAL A 262 -2.70 -11.27 -4.56
N GLN A 263 -2.13 -10.23 -5.17
CA GLN A 263 -0.98 -9.48 -4.64
C GLN A 263 -1.38 -8.08 -4.16
N ILE A 264 -2.62 -7.93 -3.69
CA ILE A 264 -3.15 -6.69 -3.12
C ILE A 264 -2.81 -6.67 -1.63
N ALA A 265 -2.41 -5.51 -1.11
CA ALA A 265 -2.02 -5.32 0.30
C ALA A 265 -2.94 -6.04 1.30
N VAL A 266 -2.34 -6.66 2.33
CA VAL A 266 -2.99 -7.52 3.36
C VAL A 266 -3.55 -8.83 2.82
N ALA A 267 -4.15 -8.83 1.63
CA ALA A 267 -4.60 -10.03 0.94
C ALA A 267 -3.44 -10.82 0.29
N GLU A 268 -2.25 -10.23 0.13
CA GLU A 268 -1.07 -10.98 -0.31
C GLU A 268 -0.62 -12.00 0.76
N TRP A 269 -0.94 -11.73 2.03
CA TRP A 269 -0.46 -12.52 3.16
C TRP A 269 -1.05 -13.94 3.22
N ASN A 270 -0.32 -14.82 3.88
CA ASN A 270 -0.74 -16.17 4.25
C ASN A 270 -1.10 -16.26 5.75
N LEU A 271 -1.53 -17.45 6.17
CA LEU A 271 -1.91 -17.69 7.57
C LEU A 271 -0.75 -17.47 8.55
N SER A 272 0.48 -17.85 8.18
CA SER A 272 1.66 -17.65 9.02
C SER A 272 1.91 -16.16 9.30
N GLU A 273 1.74 -15.29 8.30
CA GLU A 273 1.87 -13.84 8.47
C GLU A 273 0.75 -13.25 9.33
N TRP A 274 -0.46 -13.79 9.25
CA TRP A 274 -1.59 -13.35 10.08
C TRP A 274 -1.42 -13.71 11.55
N ILE A 275 -1.03 -14.95 11.86
CA ILE A 275 -0.82 -15.39 13.26
C ILE A 275 0.40 -14.72 13.91
N ASN A 276 1.38 -14.31 13.09
CA ASN A 276 2.59 -13.62 13.52
C ASN A 276 2.52 -12.10 13.37
N SER A 277 1.36 -11.54 13.04
CA SER A 277 1.19 -10.09 12.99
C SER A 277 1.44 -9.47 14.36
N TYR A 278 2.08 -8.29 14.40
CA TYR A 278 2.25 -7.51 15.63
C TYR A 278 0.92 -7.19 16.36
N THR A 279 -0.22 -7.35 15.67
CA THR A 279 -1.57 -7.15 16.21
C THR A 279 -2.25 -8.44 16.66
N PHE A 280 -1.59 -9.60 16.69
CA PHE A 280 -2.25 -10.88 16.98
C PHE A 280 -2.98 -10.89 18.33
N LEU A 281 -2.43 -10.24 19.36
CA LEU A 281 -3.10 -10.08 20.66
C LEU A 281 -4.39 -9.26 20.56
N GLN A 282 -4.41 -8.21 19.72
CA GLN A 282 -5.61 -7.45 19.44
C GLN A 282 -6.62 -8.31 18.68
N TYR A 283 -6.15 -9.15 17.76
CA TYR A 283 -6.99 -10.10 17.05
C TYR A 283 -7.68 -11.06 18.03
N MET A 284 -6.93 -11.73 18.91
CA MET A 284 -7.48 -12.62 19.94
C MET A 284 -8.52 -11.92 20.83
N ARG A 285 -8.25 -10.66 21.20
CA ARG A 285 -9.19 -9.85 21.99
C ARG A 285 -10.50 -9.57 21.24
N TYR A 286 -10.43 -9.07 20.01
CA TYR A 286 -11.61 -8.61 19.28
C TYR A 286 -12.38 -9.74 18.58
N HIS A 287 -11.70 -10.77 18.09
CA HIS A 287 -12.32 -11.87 17.35
C HIS A 287 -12.63 -13.08 18.23
N ASN A 288 -11.78 -13.39 19.22
CA ASN A 288 -11.98 -14.56 20.09
C ASN A 288 -12.51 -14.17 21.49
N GLY A 289 -12.64 -12.89 21.80
CA GLY A 289 -13.08 -12.41 23.12
C GLY A 289 -12.10 -12.77 24.25
N PHE A 290 -10.83 -13.04 23.91
CA PHE A 290 -9.82 -13.48 24.86
C PHE A 290 -8.85 -12.35 25.19
N SER A 291 -8.88 -11.89 26.45
CA SER A 291 -8.10 -10.75 26.91
C SER A 291 -7.54 -11.00 28.32
N PRO A 292 -6.59 -11.95 28.48
CA PRO A 292 -5.97 -12.26 29.77
C PRO A 292 -5.09 -11.12 30.27
N LYS A 293 -4.70 -11.17 31.55
CA LYS A 293 -3.58 -10.37 32.06
C LYS A 293 -2.31 -10.85 31.35
N LEU A 294 -1.54 -9.92 30.78
CA LEU A 294 -0.29 -10.23 30.07
C LEU A 294 0.90 -9.77 30.90
N ILE A 295 1.95 -10.59 30.94
CA ILE A 295 3.26 -10.22 31.48
C ILE A 295 4.26 -10.22 30.33
N SER A 296 5.11 -9.19 30.29
CA SER A 296 6.16 -9.07 29.28
C SER A 296 7.23 -10.14 29.49
N GLN A 297 7.78 -10.68 28.40
CA GLN A 297 8.92 -11.61 28.46
C GLN A 297 10.16 -11.03 29.17
N ASN A 298 10.26 -9.71 29.27
CA ASN A 298 11.36 -9.02 29.95
C ASN A 298 11.17 -8.94 31.48
N GLU A 299 10.00 -9.29 32.00
CA GLU A 299 9.64 -9.14 33.42
C GLU A 299 9.90 -10.41 34.23
N PHE A 300 10.35 -11.49 33.61
CA PHE A 300 10.71 -12.73 34.29
C PHE A 300 12.07 -13.27 33.82
N GLU A 301 12.80 -13.90 34.74
CA GLU A 301 14.06 -14.56 34.40
C GLU A 301 13.77 -15.84 33.61
N PHE A 302 14.47 -16.00 32.49
CA PHE A 302 14.45 -17.24 31.72
C PHE A 302 15.03 -18.38 32.56
N SER A 303 14.14 -19.17 33.16
CA SER A 303 14.55 -20.37 33.87
C SER A 303 14.99 -21.45 32.88
N GLU A 304 15.89 -22.33 33.33
CA GLU A 304 16.34 -23.49 32.55
C GLU A 304 15.15 -24.37 32.08
N LYS A 305 14.05 -24.35 32.84
CA LYS A 305 12.79 -25.03 32.49
C LYS A 305 12.15 -24.46 31.23
N ILE A 306 12.12 -23.14 31.04
CA ILE A 306 11.55 -22.50 29.84
C ILE A 306 12.41 -22.84 28.61
N ASN A 307 13.73 -22.89 28.77
CA ASN A 307 14.64 -23.29 27.69
C ASN A 307 14.41 -24.74 27.24
N GLN A 308 14.06 -25.64 28.16
CA GLN A 308 13.76 -27.04 27.86
C GLN A 308 12.34 -27.26 27.29
N MET A 309 11.42 -26.30 27.42
CA MET A 309 10.09 -26.43 26.82
C MET A 309 10.17 -26.57 25.29
N PRO A 310 9.36 -27.46 24.68
CA PRO A 310 9.13 -27.47 23.24
C PRO A 310 8.51 -26.16 22.75
N VAL A 311 8.54 -25.95 21.43
CA VAL A 311 7.99 -24.75 20.78
C VAL A 311 6.58 -25.02 20.28
N TYR A 312 5.66 -24.08 20.46
CA TYR A 312 4.28 -24.20 19.99
C TYR A 312 4.28 -24.32 18.45
N PRO A 313 3.52 -25.28 17.87
CA PRO A 313 2.38 -26.01 18.44
C PRO A 313 2.69 -27.38 19.09
N ASP A 314 3.96 -27.73 19.31
CA ASP A 314 4.30 -29.05 19.87
C ASP A 314 3.78 -29.24 21.30
N TYR A 315 3.49 -30.50 21.65
CA TYR A 315 3.01 -30.85 22.99
C TYR A 315 4.00 -30.41 24.08
N GLY A 316 3.48 -29.80 25.14
CA GLY A 316 4.29 -29.29 26.26
C GLY A 316 4.87 -27.90 26.05
N SER A 317 4.57 -27.22 24.94
CA SER A 317 4.93 -25.82 24.69
C SER A 317 4.13 -24.79 25.51
N ILE A 318 3.04 -25.23 26.14
CA ILE A 318 2.18 -24.43 27.03
C ILE A 318 2.22 -25.07 28.42
N GLN A 319 2.75 -24.35 29.40
CA GLN A 319 2.88 -24.83 30.78
C GLN A 319 2.62 -23.72 31.79
N VAL A 320 2.11 -24.09 32.97
CA VAL A 320 2.07 -23.20 34.13
C VAL A 320 3.38 -23.35 34.91
N LEU A 321 4.14 -22.27 35.00
CA LEU A 321 5.41 -22.18 35.74
C LEU A 321 5.35 -20.94 36.63
N ASP A 322 5.65 -21.10 37.92
CA ASP A 322 5.73 -20.00 38.90
C ASP A 322 4.50 -19.06 38.87
N ASP A 323 3.29 -19.65 38.85
CA ASP A 323 2.00 -18.95 38.76
C ASP A 323 1.79 -18.09 37.48
N VAL A 324 2.51 -18.41 36.39
CA VAL A 324 2.34 -17.79 35.08
C VAL A 324 2.11 -18.86 34.01
N VAL A 325 1.18 -18.62 33.10
CA VAL A 325 1.00 -19.47 31.91
C VAL A 325 2.01 -19.05 30.84
N ILE A 326 3.00 -19.91 30.58
CA ILE A 326 4.04 -19.69 29.59
C ILE A 326 3.64 -20.36 28.27
N ILE A 327 3.67 -19.61 27.18
CA ILE A 327 3.56 -20.14 25.81
C ILE A 327 4.86 -19.83 25.08
N LYS A 328 5.61 -20.88 24.72
CA LYS A 328 6.88 -20.72 23.99
C LYS A 328 6.65 -20.76 22.48
N LEU A 329 6.96 -19.66 21.81
CA LEU A 329 6.75 -19.44 20.37
C LEU A 329 8.01 -19.69 19.55
N THR A 330 9.20 -19.38 20.06
CA THR A 330 10.48 -19.67 19.39
C THR A 330 11.49 -20.35 20.30
N LYS A 331 12.55 -20.89 19.70
CA LYS A 331 13.75 -21.31 20.44
C LYS A 331 14.44 -20.06 20.98
N LEU A 332 14.79 -20.10 22.25
CA LEU A 332 15.57 -19.06 22.91
C LEU A 332 17.05 -19.34 22.65
N GLU A 333 17.77 -18.35 22.13
CA GLU A 333 19.22 -18.42 21.90
C GLU A 333 20.03 -18.14 23.17
#